data_AF-A0A7Y0S4Z6-F1
#
_entry.id   AF-A0A7Y0S4Z6-F1
#
_cell.length_a   1.000
_cell.length_b   1.000
_cell.length_c   1.000
_cell.angle_alpha   90.00
_cell.angle_beta   90.00
_cell.angle_gamma   90.00
#
_symmetry.space_group_name_H-M   'P 1'
#
loop_
_entity.id
_entity.type
_entity.pdbx_description
1 polymer ?
#
loop_
_entity_poly.entity_id
_entity_poly.type
_entity_poly.pdbx_seq_one_letter_code
_entity_poly.pdbx_strand_id
1 'polypeptide(L)'
;DQCGQYKTEGDCYNREHSFPKSWFGGKVEPMNSDGHHLFATDGYVNAKRSNWPFGEVGTVTYVSSNGSKLGQASTSLGYSG
;
A
#
# COMPACT_ATOMS: atom_id res chain seq x y z
N ASP A 1 -6.05 -15.93 -10.43
CA ASP A 1 -6.59 -14.63 -9.98
C ASP A 1 -5.55 -13.65 -9.43
N GLN A 2 -4.25 -13.99 -9.46
CA GLN A 2 -3.20 -12.98 -9.28
C GLN A 2 -3.06 -12.21 -10.60
N CYS A 3 -3.10 -10.88 -10.56
CA CYS A 3 -3.01 -10.08 -11.78
C CYS A 3 -2.09 -8.87 -11.65
N GLY A 4 -1.67 -8.34 -12.81
CA GLY A 4 -0.84 -7.14 -12.91
C GLY A 4 -1.60 -5.88 -13.34
N GLN A 5 -2.88 -6.00 -13.73
CA GLN A 5 -3.69 -4.91 -14.26
C GLN A 5 -5.08 -4.96 -13.63
N TYR A 6 -5.45 -3.90 -12.93
CA TYR A 6 -6.72 -3.71 -12.23
C TYR A 6 -7.26 -2.32 -12.59
N LYS A 7 -8.56 -2.21 -12.78
CA LYS A 7 -9.28 -0.96 -13.07
C LYS A 7 -10.15 -0.53 -11.90
N THR A 8 -10.65 -1.49 -11.14
CA THR A 8 -11.53 -1.28 -9.99
C THR A 8 -11.15 -2.20 -8.82
N GLU A 9 -11.60 -1.85 -7.62
CA GLU A 9 -11.51 -2.74 -6.46
C GLU A 9 -12.28 -4.05 -6.73
N GLY A 10 -11.72 -5.17 -6.30
CA GLY A 10 -12.29 -6.51 -6.48
C GLY A 10 -11.88 -7.22 -7.77
N ASP A 11 -11.15 -6.56 -8.68
CA ASP A 11 -10.75 -7.16 -9.96
C ASP A 11 -9.83 -8.38 -9.77
N CYS A 12 -8.85 -8.25 -8.88
CA CYS A 12 -7.87 -9.30 -8.61
C CYS A 12 -7.06 -8.98 -7.34
N TYR A 13 -6.26 -9.95 -6.90
CA TYR A 13 -5.29 -9.72 -5.83
C TYR A 13 -3.86 -9.65 -6.37
N ASN A 14 -2.96 -9.02 -5.62
CA ASN A 14 -1.52 -9.08 -5.82
C ASN A 14 -0.78 -9.22 -4.48
N ARG A 15 0.55 -9.35 -4.53
CA ARG A 15 1.39 -9.34 -3.32
C ARG A 15 1.72 -7.91 -2.98
N GLU A 16 1.44 -7.52 -1.75
CA GLU A 16 1.81 -6.24 -1.20
C GLU A 16 3.02 -6.34 -0.29
N HIS A 17 3.94 -5.41 -0.48
CA HIS A 17 5.09 -5.20 0.38
C HIS A 17 4.73 -4.15 1.43
N SER A 18 4.32 -4.58 2.63
CA SER A 18 3.90 -3.64 3.70
C SER A 18 5.02 -2.64 4.05
N PHE A 19 6.27 -3.11 3.96
CA PHE A 19 7.49 -2.34 3.88
C PHE A 19 7.89 -2.15 2.39
N PRO A 20 7.66 -0.98 1.77
CA PRO A 20 7.79 -0.81 0.32
C PRO A 20 9.18 -1.14 -0.21
N LYS A 21 9.24 -1.84 -1.35
CA LYS A 21 10.51 -2.18 -2.03
C LYS A 21 11.43 -0.99 -2.27
N SER A 22 10.86 0.18 -2.58
CA SER A 22 11.65 1.40 -2.79
C SER A 22 12.44 1.83 -1.56
N TRP A 23 12.01 1.45 -0.36
CA TRP A 23 12.70 1.83 0.88
C TRP A 23 13.97 1.01 1.15
N PHE A 24 14.12 -0.14 0.49
CA PHE A 24 15.31 -1.00 0.59
C PHE A 24 16.04 -1.20 -0.75
N GLY A 25 15.79 -0.33 -1.74
CA GLY A 25 16.53 -0.34 -3.00
C GLY A 25 15.94 -1.22 -4.11
N GLY A 26 14.69 -1.68 -3.98
CA GLY A 26 13.96 -2.35 -5.06
C GLY A 26 13.82 -3.85 -4.87
N LYS A 27 14.17 -4.64 -5.90
CA LYS A 27 14.07 -6.11 -5.87
C LYS A 27 15.34 -6.73 -5.28
N VAL A 28 15.65 -6.39 -4.03
CA VAL A 28 16.86 -6.84 -3.32
C VAL A 28 16.51 -7.97 -2.37
N GLU A 29 17.20 -9.11 -2.48
CA GLU A 29 17.01 -10.24 -1.56
C GLU A 29 17.91 -10.11 -0.32
N PRO A 30 17.46 -10.57 0.87
CA PRO A 30 16.23 -11.34 1.12
C PRO A 30 14.95 -10.51 1.30
N MET A 31 15.05 -9.17 1.40
CA MET A 31 13.91 -8.30 1.73
C MET A 31 12.78 -8.38 0.69
N ASN A 32 13.09 -8.60 -0.59
CA ASN A 32 12.04 -8.69 -1.60
C ASN A 32 11.17 -9.95 -1.47
N SER A 33 11.69 -11.05 -0.91
CA SER A 33 10.97 -12.32 -0.73
C SER A 33 10.60 -12.65 0.72
N ASP A 34 10.93 -11.80 1.69
CA ASP A 34 10.63 -12.02 3.09
C ASP A 34 9.11 -12.01 3.38
N GLY A 35 8.62 -13.15 3.88
CA GLY A 35 7.22 -13.39 4.17
C GLY A 35 6.64 -12.54 5.32
N HIS A 36 7.46 -11.95 6.18
CA HIS A 36 6.97 -11.18 7.33
C HIS A 36 6.34 -9.84 6.94
N HIS A 37 6.63 -9.35 5.74
CA HIS A 37 6.08 -8.10 5.22
C HIS A 37 5.46 -8.24 3.82
N LEU A 38 5.12 -9.47 3.44
CA LEU A 38 4.42 -9.82 2.21
C LEU A 38 3.01 -10.29 2.51
N PHE A 39 2.01 -9.58 2.00
CA PHE A 39 0.61 -9.88 2.23
C PHE A 39 -0.17 -10.00 0.91
N ALA A 40 -1.21 -10.82 0.90
CA ALA A 40 -2.17 -10.81 -0.22
C ALA A 40 -3.13 -9.63 -0.04
N THR A 41 -3.28 -8.81 -1.08
CA THR A 41 -4.13 -7.62 -1.05
C THR A 41 -4.88 -7.46 -2.35
N ASP A 42 -6.02 -6.75 -2.31
CA ASP A 42 -6.66 -6.25 -3.53
C ASP A 42 -5.68 -5.42 -4.36
N GLY A 43 -5.59 -5.71 -5.66
CA GLY A 43 -4.61 -5.09 -6.54
C GLY A 43 -4.81 -3.58 -6.71
N TYR A 44 -6.06 -3.12 -6.77
CA TYR A 44 -6.39 -1.70 -6.92
C TYR A 44 -6.10 -0.92 -5.64
N VAL A 45 -6.50 -1.46 -4.48
CA VAL A 45 -6.19 -0.84 -3.17
C VAL A 45 -4.68 -0.78 -2.95
N ASN A 46 -3.95 -1.84 -3.30
CA ASN A 46 -2.50 -1.84 -3.23
C ASN A 46 -1.89 -0.72 -4.10
N ALA A 47 -2.35 -0.56 -5.34
CA ALA A 47 -1.88 0.50 -6.22
C ALA A 47 -2.12 1.91 -5.68
N LYS A 48 -3.26 2.12 -5.02
CA LYS A 48 -3.56 3.39 -4.33
C LYS A 48 -2.58 3.62 -3.18
N ARG A 49 -2.27 2.58 -2.41
CA ARG A 49 -1.33 2.65 -1.29
C ARG A 49 0.10 2.95 -1.73
N SER A 50 0.52 2.44 -2.89
CA SER A 50 1.82 2.76 -3.49
C SER A 50 2.97 2.56 -2.49
N ASN A 51 3.91 3.50 -2.41
CA ASN A 51 5.00 3.52 -1.44
C ASN A 51 4.80 4.51 -0.29
N TRP A 52 3.56 4.95 -0.06
CA TRP A 52 3.24 5.89 1.02
C TRP A 52 3.38 5.22 2.40
N PRO A 53 3.85 5.96 3.41
CA PRO A 53 3.94 5.47 4.78
C PRO A 53 2.54 5.26 5.38
N PHE A 54 2.45 4.34 6.34
CA PHE A 54 1.23 4.19 7.13
C PHE A 54 1.15 5.26 8.21
N GLY A 55 -0.06 5.75 8.49
CA GLY A 55 -0.33 6.72 9.53
C GLY A 55 -1.80 7.10 9.58
N GLU A 56 -2.15 7.91 10.58
CA GLU A 56 -3.48 8.52 10.66
C GLU A 56 -3.64 9.56 9.54
N VAL A 57 -4.73 9.44 8.79
CA VAL A 57 -5.06 10.36 7.69
C VAL A 57 -5.83 11.55 8.25
N GLY A 58 -5.24 12.75 8.15
CA GLY A 58 -5.88 14.00 8.54
C GLY A 58 -6.83 14.53 7.47
N THR A 59 -6.39 14.52 6.20
CA THR A 59 -7.21 14.94 5.06
C THR A 59 -7.29 13.84 4.01
N VAL A 60 -8.48 13.29 3.80
CA VAL A 60 -8.73 12.12 2.96
C VAL A 60 -8.80 12.51 1.48
N THR A 61 -8.09 11.76 0.63
CA THR A 61 -8.17 11.86 -0.85
C THR A 61 -8.81 10.63 -1.49
N TYR A 62 -8.82 9.49 -0.79
CA TYR A 62 -9.46 8.26 -1.24
C TYR A 62 -9.89 7.40 -0.05
N VAL A 63 -11.01 6.69 -0.21
CA VAL A 63 -11.52 5.69 0.72
C VAL A 63 -11.85 4.43 -0.07
N SER A 64 -11.33 3.29 0.34
CA SER A 64 -11.68 2.00 -0.26
C SER A 64 -13.06 1.52 0.19
N SER A 65 -13.60 0.50 -0.48
CA SER A 65 -14.90 -0.10 -0.13
C SER A 65 -14.94 -0.70 1.28
N ASN A 66 -13.78 -1.06 1.85
CA ASN A 66 -13.65 -1.54 3.22
C ASN A 66 -13.27 -0.44 4.24
N GLY A 67 -13.28 0.83 3.85
CA GLY A 67 -13.08 1.98 4.75
C GLY A 67 -11.62 2.36 5.00
N SER A 68 -10.65 1.74 4.34
CA SER A 68 -9.24 2.17 4.40
C SER A 68 -9.10 3.55 3.73
N LYS A 69 -8.29 4.42 4.33
CA LYS A 69 -8.14 5.82 3.88
C LYS A 69 -6.74 6.07 3.34
N LEU A 70 -6.67 6.86 2.28
CA LEU A 70 -5.44 7.47 1.77
C LEU A 70 -5.63 8.98 1.80
N GLY A 71 -4.57 9.72 2.12
CA GLY A 71 -4.60 11.16 2.15
C GLY A 71 -3.38 11.75 2.84
N GLN A 72 -3.43 13.04 3.14
CA GLN A 72 -2.37 13.73 3.88
C GLN A 72 -2.36 13.27 5.34
N ALA A 73 -1.16 13.05 5.86
CA ALA A 73 -0.92 12.70 7.26
C ALA A 73 -1.56 13.70 8.22
N SER A 74 -2.06 13.19 9.34
CA SER A 74 -2.51 14.02 10.46
C SER A 74 -1.36 14.85 11.01
N THR A 75 -1.62 16.13 11.29
CA THR A 75 -0.63 17.06 11.84
C THR A 75 -0.11 16.64 13.22
N SER A 76 -0.84 15.77 13.94
CA SER A 76 -0.42 15.19 15.23
C SER A 76 0.77 14.25 15.12
N LEU A 77 1.08 13.71 13.93
CA LEU A 77 2.14 12.72 13.74
C LEU A 77 3.54 13.32 13.65
N GLY A 78 3.67 14.64 13.52
CA GLY A 78 4.97 15.32 13.41
C GLY A 78 5.73 15.02 12.11
N TYR A 79 5.07 14.45 11.11
CA TYR A 79 5.61 14.16 9.78
C TYR A 79 4.61 14.60 8.70
N SER A 80 5.12 15.09 7.57
CA SER A 80 4.34 15.47 6.39
C SER A 80 4.55 14.43 5.28
N GLY A 81 3.56 13.55 5.09
CA GLY A 81 3.50 12.64 3.95
C GLY A 81 2.09 12.12 3.70
#